data_AF-A0AA42WGV2-F1
#
_entry.id   AF-A0AA42WGV2-F1
#
_cell.length_a   1.000
_cell.length_b   1.000
_cell.length_c   1.000
_cell.angle_alpha   90.00
_cell.angle_beta   90.00
_cell.angle_gamma   90.00
#
_symmetry.space_group_name_H-M   'P 1'
#
loop_
_entity.id
_entity.type
_entity.pdbx_description
1 polymer ?
#
loop_
_entity_poly.entity_id
_entity_poly.type
_entity_poly.pdbx_seq_one_letter_code
_entity_poly.pdbx_strand_id
1 'polypeptide(L)'
;MIVAYSAEEGPSVRTENEIAADVMGFLPVDGNWLSLERLLEELWRIGPTASSLRALFAVFERFPNDDGAGVFWSIVHGIESLPIPYEAELRESLARQHSEMGEIMLSRLERSQ
;
A
#
# COMPACT_ATOMS: atom_id res chain seq x y z
N MET A 1 50.11 6.40 9.60
CA MET A 1 49.11 5.32 9.60
C MET A 1 47.75 5.98 9.67
N ILE A 2 47.08 6.15 8.52
CA ILE A 2 45.74 6.74 8.44
C ILE A 2 44.77 5.58 8.48
N VAL A 3 43.93 5.53 9.51
CA VAL A 3 42.83 4.56 9.61
C VAL A 3 41.73 5.06 8.68
N ALA A 4 41.51 4.35 7.57
CA ALA A 4 40.38 4.59 6.70
C ALA A 4 39.11 4.11 7.43
N TYR A 5 38.26 5.05 7.83
CA TYR A 5 36.89 4.74 8.21
C TYR A 5 36.18 4.25 6.95
N SER A 6 35.93 2.94 6.88
CA SER A 6 34.97 2.39 5.93
C SER A 6 33.60 2.86 6.36
N ALA A 7 32.95 3.68 5.54
CA ALA A 7 31.55 4.00 5.72
C ALA A 7 30.76 2.71 5.50
N GLU A 8 30.32 2.09 6.58
CA GLU A 8 29.28 1.07 6.47
C GLU A 8 28.01 1.81 6.05
N GLU A 9 27.59 1.59 4.80
CA GLU A 9 26.29 2.03 4.30
C GLU A 9 25.22 1.37 5.17
N GLY A 10 24.69 2.12 6.15
CA GLY A 10 23.46 1.74 6.83
C GLY A 10 22.34 1.53 5.82
N PRO A 11 21.27 0.78 6.15
CA PRO A 11 20.20 0.52 5.20
C PRO A 11 19.68 1.83 4.62
N SER A 12 19.89 2.03 3.32
CA SER A 12 19.39 3.21 2.60
C SER A 12 17.90 3.32 2.84
N VAL A 13 17.45 4.41 3.46
CA VAL A 13 16.03 4.64 3.70
C VAL A 13 15.37 4.82 2.34
N ARG A 14 14.53 3.85 1.96
CA ARG A 14 13.77 3.89 0.71
C ARG A 14 12.78 5.04 0.71
N THR A 15 12.62 5.66 -0.45
CA THR A 15 11.65 6.73 -0.69
C THR A 15 10.23 6.17 -0.87
N GLU A 16 9.23 7.04 -0.70
CA GLU A 16 7.82 6.71 -0.98
C GLU A 16 7.64 6.11 -2.37
N ASN A 17 8.27 6.72 -3.39
CA ASN A 17 8.14 6.28 -4.78
C ASN A 17 8.73 4.88 -5.01
N GLU A 18 9.85 4.55 -4.36
CA GLU A 18 10.46 3.22 -4.48
C GLU A 18 9.56 2.15 -3.86
N ILE A 19 9.03 2.42 -2.67
CA ILE A 19 8.15 1.46 -1.98
C ILE A 19 6.82 1.32 -2.75
N ALA A 20 6.25 2.43 -3.23
CA ALA A 20 5.02 2.41 -4.02
C ALA A 20 5.19 1.66 -5.35
N ALA A 21 6.35 1.76 -5.99
CA ALA A 21 6.66 0.98 -7.20
C ALA A 21 6.72 -0.52 -6.90
N ASP A 22 7.32 -0.91 -5.78
CA ASP A 22 7.37 -2.32 -5.34
C ASP A 22 5.98 -2.86 -4.99
N VAL A 23 5.15 -2.07 -4.30
CA VAL A 23 3.74 -2.41 -4.03
C VAL A 23 2.99 -2.61 -5.35
N MET A 24 3.18 -1.71 -6.32
CA MET A 24 2.53 -1.81 -7.62
C MET A 24 2.95 -3.06 -8.41
N GLY A 25 4.21 -3.48 -8.26
CA GLY A 25 4.77 -4.68 -8.90
C GLY A 25 4.59 -5.98 -8.13
N PHE A 26 4.08 -5.93 -6.88
CA PHE A 26 4.02 -7.08 -5.97
C PHE A 26 3.26 -8.27 -6.59
N LEU A 27 3.77 -9.49 -6.44
CA LEU A 27 3.07 -10.73 -6.75
C LEU A 27 3.20 -11.69 -5.56
N PRO A 28 2.11 -12.34 -5.11
CA PRO A 28 2.21 -13.36 -4.08
C PRO A 28 2.96 -14.58 -4.63
N VAL A 29 3.80 -15.19 -3.79
CA VAL A 29 4.52 -16.43 -4.12
C VAL A 29 3.91 -17.55 -3.30
N ASP A 30 3.34 -18.57 -3.95
CA ASP A 30 2.64 -19.68 -3.30
C ASP A 30 1.56 -19.23 -2.30
N GLY A 31 0.82 -18.15 -2.64
CA GLY A 31 -0.21 -17.56 -1.78
C GLY A 31 0.32 -16.78 -0.58
N ASN A 32 1.64 -16.52 -0.52
CA ASN A 32 2.26 -15.77 0.56
C ASN A 32 2.24 -14.26 0.29
N TRP A 33 1.63 -13.51 1.22
CA TRP A 33 1.47 -12.05 1.17
C TRP A 33 2.40 -11.30 2.13
N LEU A 34 3.24 -11.99 2.90
CA LEU A 34 4.10 -11.37 3.92
C LEU A 34 5.10 -10.37 3.36
N SER A 35 5.53 -10.53 2.10
CA SER A 35 6.37 -9.50 1.45
C SER A 35 5.57 -8.23 1.16
N LEU A 36 4.28 -8.32 0.84
CA LEU A 36 3.43 -7.13 0.74
C LEU A 36 3.28 -6.46 2.11
N GLU A 37 3.00 -7.22 3.17
CA GLU A 37 2.91 -6.67 4.54
C GLU A 37 4.15 -5.86 4.90
N ARG A 38 5.36 -6.38 4.62
CA ARG A 38 6.62 -5.65 4.84
C ARG A 38 6.72 -4.36 4.03
N LEU A 39 6.30 -4.38 2.77
CA LEU A 39 6.27 -3.15 1.94
C LEU A 39 5.32 -2.11 2.55
N LEU A 40 4.15 -2.56 3.03
CA LEU A 40 3.17 -1.69 3.67
C LEU A 40 3.72 -1.11 4.98
N GLU A 41 4.32 -1.92 5.85
CA GLU A 41 4.98 -1.46 7.08
C GLU A 41 6.04 -0.38 6.80
N GLU A 42 6.85 -0.57 5.77
CA GLU A 42 7.84 0.43 5.34
C GLU A 42 7.18 1.71 4.83
N LEU A 43 6.13 1.59 4.01
CA LEU A 43 5.38 2.71 3.48
C LEU A 43 4.72 3.53 4.60
N TRP A 44 4.08 2.88 5.56
CA TRP A 44 3.43 3.54 6.69
C TRP A 44 4.43 4.27 7.59
N ARG A 45 5.61 3.69 7.80
CA ARG A 45 6.65 4.28 8.64
C ARG A 45 7.18 5.61 8.10
N ILE A 46 7.17 5.82 6.79
CA ILE A 46 7.61 7.08 6.18
C ILE A 46 6.49 8.12 6.04
N GLY A 47 5.23 7.73 6.30
CA GLY A 47 4.06 8.62 6.21
C GLY A 47 3.65 8.88 4.76
N PRO A 48 2.88 7.97 4.14
CA PRO A 48 2.53 8.11 2.73
C PRO A 48 1.57 9.26 2.49
N THR A 49 1.68 9.81 1.29
CA THR A 49 0.87 10.91 0.80
C THR A 49 -0.20 10.39 -0.15
N ALA A 50 -1.03 11.29 -0.70
CA ALA A 50 -1.99 10.96 -1.74
C ALA A 50 -1.33 10.27 -2.96
N SER A 51 -0.03 10.46 -3.19
CA SER A 51 0.69 9.83 -4.31
C SER A 51 0.74 8.29 -4.20
N SER A 52 0.69 7.75 -2.99
CA SER A 52 0.71 6.30 -2.73
C SER A 52 -0.66 5.62 -2.92
N LEU A 53 -1.77 6.37 -2.88
CA LEU A 53 -3.12 5.80 -2.97
C LEU A 53 -3.31 4.95 -4.23
N ARG A 54 -2.76 5.40 -5.36
CA ARG A 54 -2.83 4.67 -6.62
C ARG A 54 -2.14 3.30 -6.52
N ALA A 55 -0.98 3.21 -5.89
CA ALA A 55 -0.26 1.94 -5.74
C ALA A 55 -1.01 0.99 -4.82
N LEU A 56 -1.60 1.51 -3.74
CA LEU A 56 -2.38 0.74 -2.78
C LEU A 56 -3.66 0.18 -3.39
N PHE A 57 -4.44 1.02 -4.08
CA PHE A 57 -5.65 0.57 -4.76
C PHE A 57 -5.36 -0.37 -5.95
N ALA A 58 -4.21 -0.22 -6.61
CA ALA A 58 -3.79 -1.15 -7.65
C ALA A 58 -3.62 -2.60 -7.12
N VAL A 59 -3.38 -2.79 -5.82
CA VAL A 59 -3.39 -4.14 -5.22
C VAL A 59 -4.79 -4.75 -5.32
N PHE A 60 -5.82 -4.00 -4.93
CA PHE A 60 -7.21 -4.47 -5.02
C PHE A 60 -7.65 -4.70 -6.47
N GLU A 61 -7.25 -3.82 -7.39
CA GLU A 61 -7.53 -3.99 -8.83
C GLU A 61 -6.93 -5.30 -9.36
N ARG A 62 -5.70 -5.64 -8.96
CA ARG A 62 -5.00 -6.83 -9.46
C ARG A 62 -5.48 -8.13 -8.82
N PHE A 63 -6.08 -8.05 -7.63
CA PHE A 63 -6.56 -9.19 -6.85
C PHE A 63 -8.00 -8.94 -6.37
N PRO A 64 -8.98 -8.83 -7.29
CA PRO A 64 -10.28 -8.23 -7.01
C PRO A 64 -11.20 -9.04 -6.08
N ASN A 65 -10.97 -10.35 -5.94
CA ASN A 65 -11.79 -11.25 -5.12
C ASN A 65 -10.98 -11.91 -3.97
N ASP A 66 -9.80 -11.35 -3.66
CA ASP A 66 -8.91 -11.87 -2.61
C ASP A 66 -8.93 -10.91 -1.40
N ASP A 67 -8.57 -11.41 -0.22
CA ASP A 67 -8.37 -10.62 0.99
C ASP A 67 -6.88 -10.51 1.38
N GLY A 68 -6.00 -11.08 0.58
CA GLY A 68 -4.56 -11.10 0.80
C GLY A 68 -4.17 -11.94 2.01
N ALA A 69 -4.93 -12.99 2.34
CA ALA A 69 -4.83 -13.70 3.62
C ALA A 69 -4.92 -12.74 4.83
N GLY A 70 -5.74 -11.70 4.70
CA GLY A 70 -5.93 -10.63 5.67
C GLY A 70 -5.06 -9.38 5.47
N VAL A 71 -3.99 -9.44 4.67
CA VAL A 71 -3.07 -8.30 4.45
C VAL A 71 -3.77 -7.08 3.84
N PHE A 72 -4.84 -7.28 3.06
CA PHE A 72 -5.57 -6.16 2.45
C PHE A 72 -6.24 -5.27 3.50
N TRP A 73 -6.58 -5.82 4.67
CA TRP A 73 -7.09 -5.02 5.78
C TRP A 73 -6.04 -4.04 6.32
N SER A 74 -4.75 -4.35 6.25
CA SER A 74 -3.67 -3.41 6.57
C SER A 74 -3.66 -2.21 5.61
N ILE A 75 -4.03 -2.42 4.33
CA ILE A 75 -4.20 -1.32 3.36
C ILE A 75 -5.43 -0.47 3.72
N VAL A 76 -6.57 -1.12 3.96
CA VAL A 76 -7.82 -0.44 4.31
C VAL A 76 -7.62 0.44 5.54
N HIS A 77 -7.13 -0.13 6.63
CA HIS A 77 -6.91 0.60 7.88
C HIS A 77 -5.81 1.66 7.75
N GLY A 78 -4.76 1.38 6.98
CA GLY A 78 -3.73 2.36 6.66
C GLY A 78 -4.33 3.61 6.01
N ILE A 79 -5.06 3.45 4.90
CA ILE A 79 -5.69 4.54 4.17
C ILE A 79 -6.71 5.29 5.03
N GLU A 80 -7.61 4.57 5.74
CA GLU A 80 -8.63 5.16 6.61
C GLU A 80 -8.04 5.98 7.78
N SER A 81 -6.79 5.69 8.19
CA SER A 81 -6.09 6.44 9.25
C SER A 81 -5.41 7.73 8.77
N LEU A 82 -5.23 7.89 7.45
CA LEU A 82 -4.56 9.07 6.91
C LEU A 82 -5.48 10.29 6.97
N PRO A 83 -4.93 11.49 7.30
CA PRO A 83 -5.69 12.73 7.29
C PRO A 83 -5.83 13.31 5.86
N ILE A 84 -6.10 12.46 4.86
CA ILE A 84 -6.27 12.83 3.46
C ILE A 84 -7.56 12.24 2.88
N PRO A 85 -8.29 12.97 2.02
CA PRO A 85 -9.42 12.38 1.31
C PRO A 85 -8.92 11.34 0.31
N TYR A 86 -9.61 10.19 0.22
CA TYR A 86 -9.28 9.10 -0.71
C TYR A 86 -10.47 8.64 -1.57
N GLU A 87 -11.66 9.21 -1.37
CA GLU A 87 -12.89 8.74 -2.00
C GLU A 87 -12.83 8.84 -3.54
N ALA A 88 -12.27 9.92 -4.08
CA ALA A 88 -12.18 10.12 -5.52
C ALA A 88 -11.31 9.04 -6.16
N GLU A 89 -10.12 8.80 -5.61
CA GLU A 89 -9.17 7.80 -6.06
C GLU A 89 -9.74 6.37 -5.92
N LEU A 90 -10.48 6.09 -4.86
CA LEU A 90 -11.18 4.82 -4.67
C LEU A 90 -12.25 4.60 -5.75
N ARG A 91 -13.08 5.61 -6.03
CA ARG A 91 -14.10 5.53 -7.08
C ARG A 91 -13.47 5.35 -8.46
N GLU A 92 -12.37 6.05 -8.74
CA GLU A 92 -11.61 5.86 -9.98
C GLU A 92 -11.03 4.45 -10.10
N SER A 93 -10.54 3.88 -8.98
CA SER A 93 -10.04 2.50 -8.95
C SER A 93 -11.14 1.49 -9.25
N LEU A 94 -12.28 1.59 -8.58
CA LEU A 94 -13.45 0.73 -8.82
C LEU A 94 -13.97 0.86 -10.25
N ALA A 95 -13.91 2.06 -10.84
CA ALA A 95 -14.28 2.28 -12.23
C ALA A 95 -13.32 1.61 -13.24
N ARG A 96 -12.02 1.49 -12.90
CA ARG A 96 -11.05 0.74 -13.71
C ARG A 96 -11.25 -0.76 -13.57
N GLN A 97 -11.38 -1.23 -12.33
CA GLN A 97 -11.53 -2.64 -12.01
C GLN A 97 -12.25 -2.77 -10.66
N HIS A 98 -13.42 -3.41 -10.70
CA HIS A 98 -14.18 -3.73 -9.50
C HIS A 98 -13.37 -4.64 -8.57
N SER A 99 -13.43 -4.39 -7.26
CA SER A 99 -12.77 -5.19 -6.22
C SER A 99 -13.60 -5.24 -4.94
N GLU A 100 -13.63 -6.39 -4.26
CA GLU A 100 -14.40 -6.59 -3.03
C GLU A 100 -13.96 -5.63 -1.92
N MET A 101 -12.66 -5.44 -1.72
CA MET A 101 -12.15 -4.50 -0.72
C MET A 101 -12.51 -3.04 -1.04
N GLY A 102 -12.46 -2.66 -2.32
CA GLY A 102 -12.84 -1.31 -2.73
C GLY A 102 -14.32 -1.01 -2.44
N GLU A 103 -15.22 -1.94 -2.73
CA GLU A 103 -16.65 -1.81 -2.42
C GLU A 103 -16.93 -1.75 -0.92
N ILE A 104 -16.20 -2.53 -0.13
CA ILE A 104 -16.29 -2.48 1.34
C ILE A 104 -15.89 -1.09 1.85
N MET A 105 -14.77 -0.54 1.36
CA MET A 105 -14.33 0.80 1.74
C MET A 105 -15.35 1.87 1.33
N LEU A 106 -15.88 1.80 0.11
CA LEU A 106 -16.88 2.76 -0.38
C LEU A 106 -18.16 2.71 0.48
N SER A 107 -18.63 1.50 0.78
CA SER A 107 -19.78 1.28 1.65
C SER A 107 -19.56 1.81 3.07
N ARG A 108 -18.32 1.78 3.59
CA ARG A 108 -17.98 2.36 4.90
C ARG A 108 -18.03 3.88 4.86
N LEU A 109 -17.43 4.50 3.84
CA LEU A 109 -17.48 5.95 3.64
C LEU A 109 -18.92 6.46 3.61
N GLU A 110 -19.79 5.80 2.84
CA GLU A 110 -21.20 6.19 2.70
C GLU A 110 -22.01 6.06 4.01
N ARG A 111 -21.57 5.21 4.95
CA ARG A 111 -22.19 5.07 6.28
C ARG A 111 -21.59 6.00 7.33
N SER A 112 -20.41 6.55 7.09
CA SER A 112 -19.70 7.46 7.98
C SER A 112 -20.05 8.94 7.73
N GLN A 113 -20.90 9.23 6.74
CA GLN A 113 -21.42 10.58 6.43
C GLN A 113 -22.72 10.90 7.17
#